data_AF-A0A560MAG9-F1
#
_entry.id   AF-A0A560MAG9-F1
#
_cell.length_a   1.000
_cell.length_b   1.000
_cell.length_c   1.000
_cell.angle_alpha   90.00
_cell.angle_beta   90.00
_cell.angle_gamma   90.00
#
_symmetry.space_group_name_H-M   'P 1'
#
loop_
_entity.id
_entity.type
_entity.pdbx_description
1 polymer ?
#
loop_
_entity_poly.entity_id
_entity_poly.type
_entity_poly.pdbx_seq_one_letter_code
_entity_poly.pdbx_strand_id
1 'polypeptide(L)' 'MPTIKNATPHFRTNGLDDGTPFIALERYTGDSLSMFDKTIRLRLPTGTSVGRAKEIREFLANNIISIDEIE' A
#
# COMPACT_ATOMS: atom_id res chain seq x y z
N MET A 1 -2.86 20.60 19.88
CA MET A 1 -1.81 20.01 19.02
C MET A 1 -2.48 18.92 18.21
N PRO A 2 -2.25 18.83 16.89
CA PRO A 2 -2.84 17.76 16.08
C PRO A 2 -2.31 16.41 16.56
N THR A 3 -3.16 15.40 16.55
CA THR A 3 -2.75 14.02 16.83
C THR A 3 -2.21 13.44 15.53
N ILE A 4 -0.94 13.03 15.53
CA ILE A 4 -0.31 12.36 14.38
C ILE A 4 -0.39 10.86 14.62
N LYS A 5 -1.15 10.16 13.78
CA LYS A 5 -1.13 8.70 13.71
C LYS A 5 -0.14 8.30 12.61
N ASN A 6 0.61 7.23 12.84
CA ASN A 6 1.60 6.73 11.88
C ASN A 6 1.44 5.23 11.64
N ALA A 7 1.97 4.78 10.50
CA ALA A 7 2.04 3.37 10.16
C ALA A 7 3.10 3.10 9.10
N THR A 8 3.63 1.87 9.10
CA THR A 8 4.59 1.41 8.09
C THR A 8 3.83 0.66 7.00
N PRO A 9 3.77 1.17 5.76
CA PRO A 9 3.00 0.53 4.72
C PRO A 9 3.63 -0.78 4.25
N HIS A 10 2.85 -1.86 4.28
CA HIS A 10 3.25 -3.13 3.69
C HIS A 10 2.64 -3.30 2.31
N PHE A 11 3.51 -3.38 1.29
CA PHE A 11 3.11 -3.49 -0.11
C PHE A 11 3.12 -4.94 -0.60
N ARG A 12 1.97 -5.46 -1.05
CA ARG A 12 1.88 -6.76 -1.73
C ARG A 12 1.41 -6.61 -3.17
N THR A 13 1.90 -7.47 -4.06
CA THR A 13 1.35 -7.63 -5.41
C THR A 13 0.44 -8.84 -5.45
N ASN A 14 -0.77 -8.67 -5.97
CA ASN A 14 -1.67 -9.77 -6.28
C ASN A 14 -2.45 -9.43 -7.55
N GLY A 15 -3.04 -10.43 -8.21
CA GLY A 15 -3.93 -10.22 -9.34
C GLY A 15 -5.34 -9.89 -8.87
N LEU A 16 -6.00 -8.93 -9.51
CA LEU A 16 -7.46 -8.83 -9.48
C LEU A 16 -8.07 -9.95 -10.33
N ASP A 17 -9.38 -10.15 -10.24
CA ASP A 17 -10.10 -11.18 -11.01
C ASP A 17 -9.96 -11.00 -12.54
N ASP A 18 -9.62 -9.78 -12.99
CA ASP A 18 -9.35 -9.44 -14.39
C ASP A 18 -7.87 -9.58 -14.79
N GLY A 19 -7.02 -10.09 -13.89
CA GLY A 19 -5.57 -10.23 -14.09
C GLY A 19 -4.76 -8.95 -13.91
N THR A 20 -5.40 -7.80 -13.64
CA THR A 20 -4.69 -6.54 -13.39
C THR A 20 -3.96 -6.62 -12.04
N PRO A 21 -2.64 -6.35 -11.99
CA PRO A 21 -1.95 -6.30 -10.72
C PRO A 21 -2.38 -5.08 -9.90
N PHE A 22 -2.48 -5.25 -8.59
CA PHE A 22 -2.65 -4.15 -7.65
C PHE A 22 -1.58 -4.20 -6.57
N ILE A 23 -1.36 -3.05 -5.94
CA ILE A 23 -0.52 -2.92 -4.76
C ILE A 23 -1.42 -2.79 -3.53
N ALA A 24 -1.38 -3.79 -2.66
CA ALA A 24 -2.12 -3.78 -1.40
C ALA A 24 -1.35 -2.98 -0.36
N LEU A 25 -2.04 -2.14 0.40
CA LEU A 25 -1.58 -1.56 1.66
C LEU A 25 -2.25 -2.32 2.79
N GLU A 26 -1.48 -3.14 3.51
CA GLU A 26 -1.98 -3.96 4.61
C GLU A 26 -1.59 -3.36 5.96
N ARG A 27 -2.51 -3.47 6.93
CA ARG A 27 -2.26 -3.14 8.33
C ARG A 27 -1.35 -4.19 8.96
N TYR A 28 -0.31 -3.77 9.67
CA TYR A 28 0.43 -4.61 10.59
C TYR A 28 0.08 -4.31 12.06
N THR A 29 0.34 -5.28 12.93
CA THR A 29 0.09 -5.15 14.36
C THR A 29 0.92 -4.00 14.93
N GLY A 30 0.26 -2.91 15.33
CA GLY A 30 0.92 -1.68 15.83
C GLY A 30 0.53 -0.41 15.05
N ASP A 31 0.00 -0.56 13.83
CA ASP A 31 -0.46 0.58 13.03
C ASP A 31 -1.77 1.15 13.58
N SER A 32 -1.83 2.50 13.65
CA SER A 32 -2.91 3.25 14.29
C SER A 32 -3.69 4.19 13.35
N LEU A 33 -3.47 4.11 12.03
CA LEU A 33 -4.23 4.89 11.05
C LEU A 33 -5.65 4.36 10.85
N SER A 34 -6.63 5.27 10.74
CA SER A 34 -8.03 4.93 10.45
C SER A 34 -8.18 4.30 9.05
N MET A 35 -7.33 4.72 8.11
CA MET A 35 -7.33 4.22 6.73
C MET A 35 -6.97 2.74 6.62
N PHE A 36 -6.38 2.14 7.67
CA PHE A 36 -6.04 0.72 7.74
C PHE A 36 -7.14 -0.18 8.29
N ASP A 37 -8.32 0.36 8.62
CA ASP A 37 -9.51 -0.45 8.93
C ASP A 37 -9.96 -1.32 7.74
N LYS A 38 -9.46 -1.01 6.53
CA LYS A 38 -9.64 -1.82 5.32
C LYS A 38 -8.30 -1.91 4.58
N THR A 39 -8.03 -3.04 3.92
CA THR A 39 -6.92 -3.14 2.97
C THR A 39 -7.14 -2.15 1.84
N ILE A 40 -6.21 -1.21 1.65
CA ILE A 40 -6.25 -0.28 0.53
C ILE A 40 -5.63 -0.98 -0.68
N ARG A 41 -6.32 -0.93 -1.83
CA ARG A 41 -5.83 -1.52 -3.08
C ARG A 41 -5.54 -0.41 -4.08
N LEU A 42 -4.27 -0.19 -4.37
CA LEU A 42 -3.81 0.73 -5.41
C LEU A 42 -3.78 -0.04 -6.74
N ARG A 43 -4.80 0.16 -7.57
CA ARG A 43 -4.88 -0.50 -8.89
C ARG A 43 -3.83 0.10 -9.82
N LEU A 44 -3.04 -0.75 -10.47
CA LEU A 44 -2.08 -0.31 -11.47
C LEU A 44 -2.77 -0.11 -12.83
N PRO A 45 -2.19 0.71 -13.72
CA PRO A 45 -2.72 0.90 -15.07
C PRO A 45 -2.91 -0.45 -15.81
N THR A 46 -3.98 -0.55 -16.61
CA THR A 46 -4.22 -1.71 -17.47
C THR A 46 -3.02 -1.96 -18.38
N GLY A 47 -2.61 -3.23 -18.52
CA GLY A 47 -1.40 -3.61 -19.26
C GLY A 47 -0.11 -3.59 -18.44
N THR A 48 -0.17 -3.20 -17.15
CA THR A 48 0.99 -3.34 -16.26
C THR A 48 1.31 -4.82 -16.08
N SER A 49 2.54 -5.21 -16.41
CA SER A 49 3.01 -6.58 -16.21
C SER A 49 3.23 -6.89 -14.74
N VAL A 50 3.20 -8.17 -14.38
CA VAL A 50 3.53 -8.63 -13.01
C VAL A 50 4.96 -8.22 -12.62
N GLY A 51 5.91 -8.26 -13.57
CA GLY A 51 7.29 -7.80 -13.33
C GLY A 51 7.34 -6.31 -12.97
N ARG A 52 6.65 -5.47 -13.75
CA ARG A 52 6.58 -4.03 -13.48
C ARG A 52 5.86 -3.73 -12.15
N ALA A 53 4.83 -4.50 -11.81
CA ALA A 53 4.16 -4.38 -10.52
C ALA A 53 5.10 -4.68 -9.34
N LYS A 54 6.00 -5.68 -9.48
CA LYS A 54 7.02 -5.99 -8.46
C LYS A 54 8.03 -4.86 -8.29
N GLU A 55 8.52 -4.28 -9.39
CA GLU A 55 9.42 -3.13 -9.36
C GLU A 55 8.79 -1.93 -8.64
N ILE A 56 7.52 -1.62 -8.94
CA ILE A 56 6.80 -0.52 -8.28
C ILE A 56 6.64 -0.83 -6.79
N ARG A 57 6.26 -2.06 -6.42
CA ARG A 57 6.16 -2.49 -5.02
C ARG A 57 7.48 -2.31 -4.28
N GLU A 58 8.60 -2.72 -4.87
CA GLU A 58 9.94 -2.60 -4.27
C GLU A 58 10.37 -1.14 -4.15
N PHE A 59 10.09 -0.34 -5.17
CA PHE A 59 10.32 1.10 -5.12
C PHE A 59 9.54 1.74 -3.96
N LEU A 60 8.25 1.44 -3.82
CA LEU A 60 7.43 1.98 -2.73
C LEU A 60 7.91 1.50 -1.37
N ALA A 61 8.21 0.20 -1.21
CA ALA A 61 8.71 -0.35 0.05
C ALA A 61 10.07 0.24 0.49
N ASN A 62 10.93 0.58 -0.46
CA ASN A 62 12.24 1.17 -0.17
C ASN A 62 12.20 2.68 0.07
N ASN A 63 11.15 3.38 -0.41
CA ASN A 63 11.09 4.84 -0.38
C ASN A 63 9.98 5.41 0.52
N ILE A 64 8.96 4.63 0.86
CA ILE A 64 7.88 5.05 1.76
C ILE A 64 8.07 4.36 3.11
N ILE A 65 8.61 5.11 4.06
CA ILE A 65 8.94 4.62 5.41
C ILE A 65 7.73 4.72 6.34
N SER A 66 6.97 5.82 6.25
CA SER A 66 5.76 6.05 7.05
C SER A 66 4.68 6.74 6.25
N ILE A 67 3.45 6.54 6.68
CA ILE A 67 2.30 7.35 6.28
C ILE A 67 1.76 8.00 7.55
N ASP A 68 1.56 9.31 7.48
CA ASP A 68 1.09 10.11 8.60
C ASP A 68 -0.34 10.60 8.33
N GLU A 69 -1.25 10.38 9.28
CA GLU A 69 -2.59 10.97 9.30
C GLU A 69 -2.62 12.08 10.34
N ILE A 70 -3.03 13.27 9.90
CA ILE A 70 -3.10 14.47 10.73
C ILE A 70 -4.58 14.71 11.03
N GLU A 71 -4.98 14.51 12.29
CA GLU A 71 -6.31 14.85 12.84
C GLU A 71 -6.35 16.26 13.45
#